data_AF-A0A956NTH6-F1
#
_entry.id   AF-A0A956NTH6-F1
#
_cell.length_a   1.000
_cell.length_b   1.000
_cell.length_c   1.000
_cell.angle_alpha   90.00
_cell.angle_beta   90.00
_cell.angle_gamma   90.00
#
_symmetry.space_group_name_H-M   'P 1'
#
loop_
_entity.id
_entity.type
_entity.pdbx_description
1 polymer ?
#
loop_
_entity_poly.entity_id
_entity_poly.type
_entity_poly.pdbx_seq_one_letter_code
_entity_poly.pdbx_strand_id
1 'polypeptide(L)' 'MSERRDLGPPGLAGGASGAAGLNLRVDAAGVALPLPAKGSVDLDAGEAVEIHTPGGGGWGRPTPPQPSP' A
#
# COMPACT_ATOMS: atom_id res chain seq x y z
N MET A 1 10.42 -7.32 -9.27
CA MET A 1 9.79 -7.50 -7.95
C MET A 1 8.81 -6.36 -7.65
N SER A 2 7.72 -6.19 -8.42
CA SER A 2 6.67 -5.20 -8.08
C SER A 2 5.30 -5.51 -8.71
N GLU A 3 5.10 -6.70 -9.29
CA GLU A 3 3.90 -7.03 -10.08
C GLU A 3 2.60 -7.20 -9.27
N ARG A 4 2.62 -7.01 -7.94
CA ARG A 4 1.44 -7.18 -7.07
C ARG A 4 1.26 -5.97 -6.14
N ARG A 5 0.65 -4.90 -6.66
CA ARG A 5 -0.01 -3.86 -5.85
C ARG A 5 -1.52 -4.13 -5.68
N ASP A 6 -2.03 -5.18 -6.31
CA ASP A 6 -3.40 -5.64 -6.11
C ASP A 6 -3.52 -6.57 -4.89
N LEU A 7 -2.42 -7.20 -4.47
CA LEU A 7 -2.37 -8.17 -3.37
C LEU A 7 -1.22 -7.84 -2.43
N GLY A 8 -1.52 -7.62 -1.15
CA GLY A 8 -0.51 -7.40 -0.14
C GLY A 8 0.23 -8.68 0.28
N PRO A 9 1.34 -8.55 1.04
CA PRO A 9 2.13 -9.68 1.48
C PRO A 9 1.31 -10.68 2.30
N PRO A 10 1.41 -11.99 2.05
CA PRO A 10 0.61 -12.98 2.77
C PRO A 10 1.03 -13.07 4.24
N GLY A 11 0.06 -13.36 5.11
CA GLY A 11 0.34 -13.75 6.48
C GLY A 11 0.86 -15.18 6.60
N LEU A 12 1.37 -15.52 7.79
CA LEU A 12 1.91 -16.84 8.12
C LEU A 12 1.23 -17.42 9.36
N ALA A 13 1.21 -18.76 9.47
CA ALA A 13 0.64 -19.48 10.61
C ALA A 13 -0.83 -19.09 10.96
N GLY A 14 -1.63 -18.74 9.95
CA GLY A 14 -3.02 -18.30 10.12
C GLY A 14 -3.20 -16.79 10.32
N GLY A 15 -2.13 -16.00 10.14
CA GLY A 15 -2.20 -14.54 10.11
C GLY A 15 -2.80 -13.99 8.82
N ALA A 16 -3.40 -12.81 8.91
CA ALA A 16 -4.00 -12.10 7.78
C ALA A 16 -2.93 -11.50 6.85
N SER A 17 -3.28 -11.31 5.57
CA SER A 17 -2.41 -10.60 4.62
C SER A 17 -2.23 -9.13 5.02
N GLY A 18 -1.05 -8.59 4.74
CA GLY A 18 -0.76 -7.17 4.87
C GLY A 18 -1.48 -6.34 3.81
N ALA A 19 -1.53 -5.03 4.00
CA ALA A 19 -2.03 -4.11 3.00
C ALA A 19 -1.14 -4.11 1.75
N ALA A 20 -1.75 -3.99 0.56
CA ALA A 20 -1.00 -3.79 -0.66
C ALA A 20 -0.42 -2.35 -0.71
N GLY A 21 0.71 -2.20 -1.39
CA GLY A 21 1.26 -0.86 -1.65
C GLY A 21 0.48 -0.14 -2.75
N LEU A 22 0.61 1.18 -2.82
CA LEU A 22 -0.07 2.04 -3.81
C LEU A 22 0.91 3.09 -4.33
N ASN A 23 0.75 3.49 -5.60
CA ASN A 23 1.46 4.61 -6.19
C ASN A 23 0.45 5.66 -6.62
N LEU A 24 0.70 6.92 -6.28
CA LEU A 24 -0.15 8.05 -6.66
C LEU A 24 0.70 9.14 -7.31
N ARG A 25 0.16 9.80 -8.33
CA ARG A 25 0.59 11.15 -8.74
C ARG A 25 -0.29 12.13 -7.99
N VAL A 26 0.32 13.12 -7.37
CA VAL A 26 -0.37 14.23 -6.73
C VAL A 26 -0.15 15.45 -7.60
N ASP A 27 -1.21 16.06 -8.11
CA ASP A 27 -1.12 17.27 -8.92
C ASP A 27 -0.83 18.50 -8.04
N ALA A 28 -0.57 19.65 -8.67
CA ALA A 28 -0.27 20.90 -7.96
C ALA A 28 -1.43 21.42 -7.08
N ALA A 29 -2.65 20.92 -7.27
CA ALA A 29 -3.81 21.23 -6.43
C ALA A 29 -3.99 20.23 -5.28
N GLY A 30 -3.12 19.21 -5.18
CA GLY A 30 -3.17 18.17 -4.15
C GLY A 30 -4.10 17.00 -4.49
N VAL A 31 -4.58 16.89 -5.72
CA VAL A 31 -5.44 15.78 -6.14
C VAL A 31 -4.58 14.55 -6.46
N ALA A 32 -4.91 13.43 -5.81
CA ALA A 32 -4.21 12.18 -6.00
C ALA A 32 -4.85 11.30 -7.08
N LEU A 33 -4.04 10.82 -8.02
CA LEU A 33 -4.43 9.94 -9.12
C LEU A 33 -3.59 8.66 -9.09
N PRO A 34 -4.19 7.47 -9.24
CA PRO A 34 -3.46 6.21 -9.18
C PRO A 34 -2.49 6.06 -10.37
N LEU A 35 -1.30 5.56 -10.06
CA LEU A 35 -0.27 5.20 -11.03
C LEU A 35 -0.11 3.68 -11.12
N PRO A 36 0.34 3.15 -12.28
CA PRO A 36 0.63 1.73 -12.42
C PRO A 36 1.75 1.28 -11.46
N ALA A 37 1.78 -0.02 -11.16
CA ALA A 37 2.80 -0.62 -10.28
C ALA A 37 4.22 -0.52 -10.84
N LYS A 38 4.35 -0.40 -12.18
CA LYS A 38 5.58 -0.07 -12.89
C LYS A 38 5.26 0.84 -14.07
N GLY A 39 6.12 1.82 -14.33
CA GLY A 39 5.97 2.73 -15.46
C GLY A 39 6.83 3.97 -15.27
N SER A 40 6.72 4.88 -16.22
CA SER A 40 7.32 6.21 -16.19
C SER A 40 6.19 7.24 -16.17
N VAL A 41 6.41 8.34 -15.47
CA VAL A 41 5.50 9.48 -15.42
C VAL A 41 6.32 10.76 -15.48
N ASP A 42 5.91 11.69 -16.32
CA ASP A 42 6.45 13.04 -16.33
C ASP A 42 5.71 13.88 -15.28
N LEU A 43 6.46 14.71 -14.57
CA LEU A 43 5.93 15.59 -13.53
C LEU A 43 6.25 17.04 -13.88
N ASP A 44 5.26 17.90 -13.67
CA ASP A 44 5.46 19.33 -13.71
C ASP A 44 5.87 19.88 -12.33
N ALA A 45 6.39 21.11 -12.33
CA ALA A 45 6.74 21.78 -11.08
C ALA A 45 5.49 21.93 -10.17
N GLY A 46 5.63 21.49 -8.92
CA GLY A 46 4.54 21.48 -7.95
C GLY A 46 3.77 20.15 -7.87
N GLU A 47 4.06 19.20 -8.75
CA GLU A 47 3.51 17.84 -8.67
C GLU A 47 4.44 16.90 -7.89
N ALA A 48 3.89 15.78 -7.42
CA ALA A 48 4.63 14.79 -6.67
C ALA A 48 4.22 13.34 -7.02
N VAL A 49 5.11 12.40 -6.70
CA VAL A 49 4.78 10.97 -6.64
C VAL A 49 4.77 10.54 -5.19
N GLU A 50 3.66 9.96 -4.76
CA GLU A 50 3.49 9.38 -3.44
C GLU A 50 3.55 7.86 -3.53
N ILE A 51 4.48 7.25 -2.77
CA ILE A 51 4.68 5.80 -2.74
C ILE A 51 4.23 5.29 -1.37
N HIS A 52 3.14 4.54 -1.34
CA HIS A 52 2.72 3.78 -0.17
C HIS A 52 3.34 2.40 -0.26
N THR A 53 4.28 2.11 0.63
CA THR A 53 4.92 0.80 0.69
C THR A 53 3.94 -0.24 1.24
N PRO A 54 3.98 -1.50 0.77
CA PRO A 54 3.13 -2.55 1.31
C PRO A 54 3.37 -2.78 2.80
N GLY A 55 2.32 -3.13 3.53
CA GLY A 55 2.42 -3.57 4.92
C GLY A 55 2.95 -4.99 5.05
N GLY A 56 3.39 -5.39 6.25
CA GLY A 56 3.76 -6.78 6.53
C GLY A 56 2.53 -7.69 6.72
N GLY A 57 2.65 -8.96 6.31
CA GLY A 57 1.66 -9.99 6.67
C GLY A 57 1.70 -10.31 8.16
N GLY A 58 0.54 -10.58 8.75
CA GLY A 58 0.43 -10.96 10.16
C GLY A 58 0.97 -12.37 10.44
N TRP A 59 1.28 -12.64 11.70
CA TRP A 59 1.66 -13.96 12.19
C TRP A 59 0.63 -14.49 13.20
N GLY A 60 0.26 -15.76 13.06
CA GLY A 60 -0.66 -16.43 13.98
C GLY A 60 -2.12 -16.04 13.77
N ARG A 61 -3.05 -16.81 14.35
CA ARG A 61 -4.48 -16.49 14.27
C ARG A 61 -4.79 -15.25 15.12
N PRO A 62 -5.59 -14.29 14.62
CA PRO A 62 -6.03 -13.16 15.41
C PRO A 62 -6.74 -13.64 16.68
N THR A 63 -6.21 -13.29 17.84
CA THR A 63 -6.93 -13.46 19.11
C THR A 63 -8.03 -12.39 19.16
N PRO A 64 -9.24 -12.72 19.64
CA PRO A 64 -10.28 -11.71 19.81
C PRO A 64 -9.74 -10.51 20.61
N PRO A 65 -10.10 -9.27 20.24
CA PRO A 65 -9.68 -8.10 21.00
C PRO A 65 -10.13 -8.26 22.45
N GLN A 66 -9.19 -8.13 23.38
CA GLN A 66 -9.52 -8.09 24.81
C GLN A 66 -10.25 -6.77 25.09
N PRO A 67 -11.37 -6.77 25.82
CA PRO A 67 -12.03 -5.54 26.19
C PRO A 67 -11.07 -4.66 27.00
N SER A 68 -10.99 -3.38 26.63
CA SER A 68 -10.32 -2.36 27.44
C SER A 68 -11.05 -2.22 28.78
N PRO A 69 -10.35 -1.99 29.91
CA PRO A 69 -11.01 -1.73 31.19
C PRO A 69 -11.91 -0.49 31.15
#